data_AF-A0A453DT42-F1
#
_entry.id   AF-A0A453DT42-F1
#
_cell.length_a   1.000
_cell.length_b   1.000
_cell.length_c   1.000
_cell.angle_alpha   90.00
_cell.angle_beta   90.00
_cell.angle_gamma   90.00
#
_symmetry.space_group_name_H-M   'P 1'
#
loop_
_entity.id
_entity.type
_entity.pdbx_description
1 polymer ?
#
loop_
_entity_poly.entity_id
_entity_poly.type
_entity_poly.pdbx_seq_one_letter_code
_entity_poly.pdbx_strand_id
1 'polypeptide(L)'
;APRRADAWGKEGHIMVCKIAERYLSEEAAAAVQDLLPESAGGELSTMCPWADTMRFRYHWASPLHYANTPNVCNFNFSRQFILLPLLSY
;
A
#
# COMPACT_ATOMS: atom_id res chain seq x y z
N ALA A 1 -18.93 -16.09 -7.84
CA ALA A 1 -18.27 -14.87 -7.34
C ALA A 1 -16.78 -14.95 -7.67
N PRO A 2 -16.09 -13.82 -7.95
CA PRO A 2 -14.65 -13.83 -8.14
C PRO A 2 -13.93 -14.39 -6.91
N ARG A 3 -12.80 -15.09 -7.10
CA ARG A 3 -11.98 -15.57 -5.97
C ARG A 3 -11.41 -14.36 -5.23
N ARG A 4 -11.44 -14.42 -3.89
CA ARG A 4 -10.74 -13.44 -3.06
C ARG A 4 -9.24 -13.69 -3.19
N ALA A 5 -8.45 -12.61 -3.24
CA ALA A 5 -7.01 -12.71 -3.17
C ALA A 5 -6.58 -13.02 -1.74
N ASP A 6 -5.56 -13.87 -1.58
CA ASP A 6 -4.84 -14.01 -0.32
C ASP A 6 -3.93 -12.79 -0.18
N ALA A 7 -4.38 -11.83 0.63
CA ALA A 7 -3.75 -10.52 0.78
C ALA A 7 -3.22 -10.30 2.21
N TRP A 8 -2.42 -9.25 2.38
CA TRP A 8 -1.88 -8.86 3.68
C TRP A 8 -2.91 -8.16 4.54
N GLY A 9 -2.89 -8.48 5.84
CA GLY A 9 -3.46 -7.63 6.90
C GLY A 9 -2.39 -6.76 7.54
N LYS A 10 -2.71 -6.19 8.71
CA LYS A 10 -1.81 -5.31 9.49
C LYS A 10 -0.42 -5.92 9.69
N GLU A 11 -0.36 -7.16 10.10
CA GLU A 11 0.88 -7.88 10.43
C GLU A 11 1.74 -8.06 9.18
N GLY A 12 1.12 -8.35 8.04
CA GLY A 12 1.81 -8.45 6.75
C GLY A 12 2.48 -7.14 6.36
N HIS A 13 1.76 -6.02 6.48
CA HIS A 13 2.32 -4.68 6.24
C HIS A 13 3.50 -4.37 7.15
N ILE A 14 3.39 -4.67 8.45
CA ILE A 14 4.47 -4.46 9.42
C ILE A 14 5.70 -5.30 9.06
N MET A 15 5.52 -6.59 8.76
CA MET A 15 6.62 -7.48 8.43
C MET A 15 7.40 -7.03 7.19
N VAL A 16 6.69 -6.68 6.11
CA VAL A 16 7.32 -6.19 4.87
C VAL A 16 8.13 -4.92 5.14
N CYS A 17 7.59 -3.97 5.90
CA CYS A 17 8.31 -2.74 6.22
C CYS A 17 9.51 -2.95 7.14
N LYS A 18 9.40 -3.82 8.16
CA LYS A 18 10.55 -4.20 9.01
C LYS A 18 11.68 -4.87 8.21
N ILE A 19 11.34 -5.59 7.14
CA ILE A 19 12.35 -6.13 6.22
C ILE A 19 12.95 -4.98 5.41
N ALA A 20 12.11 -4.15 4.78
CA ALA A 20 12.56 -3.04 3.94
C ALA A 20 13.50 -2.07 4.67
N GLU A 21 13.21 -1.71 5.92
CA GLU A 21 14.05 -0.84 6.75
C GLU A 21 15.52 -1.32 6.85
N ARG A 22 15.76 -2.64 6.86
CA ARG A 22 17.12 -3.19 6.93
C ARG A 22 17.90 -3.08 5.62
N TYR A 23 17.21 -2.81 4.52
CA TYR A 23 17.78 -2.72 3.18
C TYR A 23 17.81 -1.29 2.62
N LEU A 24 17.41 -0.29 3.42
CA LEU A 24 17.56 1.12 3.05
C LEU A 24 19.04 1.49 3.00
N SER A 25 19.42 2.33 2.03
CA SER A 25 20.70 3.03 2.10
C SER A 25 20.70 4.02 3.26
N GLU A 26 21.87 4.50 3.66
CA GLU A 26 21.98 5.49 4.74
C GLU A 26 21.19 6.76 4.41
N GLU A 27 21.25 7.23 3.15
CA GLU A 27 20.51 8.41 2.70
C GLU A 27 18.99 8.18 2.73
N ALA A 28 18.53 7.00 2.30
CA ALA A 28 17.12 6.66 2.33
C ALA A 28 16.60 6.49 3.77
N ALA A 29 17.39 5.88 4.66
CA ALA A 29 17.06 5.75 6.06
C ALA A 29 16.93 7.11 6.74
N ALA A 30 17.87 8.04 6.50
CA ALA A 30 17.80 9.40 7.01
C ALA A 30 16.54 10.13 6.52
N ALA A 31 16.24 10.06 5.22
CA ALA A 31 15.04 10.68 4.66
C ALA A 31 13.75 10.08 5.23
N VAL A 32 13.70 8.77 5.49
CA VAL A 32 12.56 8.13 6.15
C VAL A 32 12.41 8.66 7.57
N GLN A 33 13.50 8.74 8.35
CA GLN A 33 13.45 9.27 9.72
C GLN A 33 12.95 10.73 9.76
N ASP A 34 13.39 11.57 8.82
CA ASP A 34 12.96 12.97 8.73
C ASP A 34 11.46 13.14 8.41
N LEU A 35 10.88 12.19 7.68
CA LEU A 35 9.47 12.22 7.26
C LEU A 35 8.52 11.56 8.28
N LEU A 36 9.03 10.66 9.12
CA LEU A 36 8.19 9.95 10.08
C LEU A 36 7.67 10.89 11.17
N PRO A 37 6.37 10.80 11.52
CA PRO A 37 5.85 11.55 12.65
C PRO A 37 6.43 10.99 13.96
N GLU A 38 6.49 11.82 15.00
CA GLU A 38 6.94 11.41 16.34
C GLU A 38 6.19 10.17 16.86
N SER A 39 4.90 10.05 16.54
CA SER A 39 4.07 8.90 16.92
C SER A 39 4.54 7.56 16.35
N ALA A 40 5.39 7.56 15.33
CA ALA A 40 5.97 6.35 14.75
C ALA A 40 7.14 5.79 15.58
N GLY A 41 7.65 6.55 16.56
CA GLY A 41 8.76 6.11 17.42
C GLY A 41 10.05 5.81 16.65
N GLY A 42 10.24 6.46 15.48
CA GLY A 42 11.38 6.22 14.60
C GLY A 42 11.31 4.92 13.79
N GLU A 43 10.16 4.25 13.75
CA GLU A 43 10.01 2.98 13.03
C GLU A 43 8.95 3.07 11.92
N LEU A 44 9.37 2.91 10.67
CA LEU A 44 8.51 2.94 9.47
C LEU A 44 7.40 1.89 9.55
N SER A 45 7.71 0.71 10.10
CA SER A 45 6.75 -0.40 10.15
C SER A 45 5.46 -0.06 10.90
N THR A 46 5.53 0.85 11.88
CA THR A 46 4.37 1.31 12.67
C THR A 46 3.36 2.08 11.81
N MET A 47 3.84 2.73 10.74
CA MET A 47 3.04 3.54 9.82
C MET A 47 2.56 2.75 8.59
N CYS A 48 3.13 1.59 8.30
CA CYS A 48 2.77 0.84 7.08
C CYS A 48 1.30 0.37 6.97
N PRO A 49 0.58 0.08 8.08
CA PRO A 49 -0.86 -0.18 8.02
C PRO A 49 -1.73 1.07 7.85
N TRP A 50 -1.17 2.28 7.92
CA TRP A 50 -1.93 3.54 7.96
C TRP A 50 -2.86 3.71 6.75
N ALA A 51 -2.41 3.34 5.54
CA ALA A 51 -3.20 3.47 4.32
C ALA A 51 -4.54 2.70 4.39
N ASP A 52 -4.54 1.51 4.99
CA ASP A 52 -5.75 0.70 5.19
C ASP A 52 -6.74 1.33 6.19
N THR A 53 -6.25 2.14 7.12
CA THR A 53 -7.14 2.91 8.02
C THR A 53 -7.74 4.12 7.31
N MET A 54 -6.98 4.73 6.40
CA MET A 54 -7.36 5.97 5.74
C MET A 54 -8.20 5.78 4.49
N ARG A 55 -8.19 4.61 3.85
CA ARG A 55 -9.03 4.33 2.65
C ARG A 55 -10.54 4.51 2.87
N PHE A 56 -11.00 4.51 4.12
CA PHE A 56 -12.39 4.82 4.47
C PHE A 56 -12.66 6.31 4.67
N ARG A 57 -11.62 7.11 4.94
CA ARG A 57 -11.69 8.58 5.02
C ARG A 57 -11.42 9.22 3.66
N TYR A 58 -10.44 8.68 2.94
CA TYR A 58 -10.08 9.03 1.59
C TYR A 58 -10.57 7.94 0.66
N HIS A 59 -11.87 7.96 0.33
CA HIS A 59 -12.51 6.91 -0.46
C HIS A 59 -11.84 6.67 -1.82
N TRP A 60 -11.29 7.72 -2.43
CA TRP A 60 -10.53 7.64 -3.69
C TRP A 60 -9.27 6.76 -3.58
N ALA A 61 -8.74 6.56 -2.37
CA ALA A 61 -7.55 5.74 -2.13
C ALA A 61 -7.88 4.24 -2.07
N SER A 62 -9.12 3.85 -1.74
CA SER A 62 -9.52 2.45 -1.64
C SER A 62 -9.17 1.60 -2.87
N PRO A 63 -9.45 2.03 -4.12
CA PRO A 63 -9.11 1.22 -5.29
C PRO A 63 -7.61 1.23 -5.63
N LEU A 64 -6.77 2.00 -4.95
CA LEU A 64 -5.30 1.96 -5.12
C LEU A 64 -4.65 0.76 -4.42
N HIS A 65 -5.37 0.05 -3.54
CA HIS A 65 -4.87 -1.10 -2.80
C HIS A 65 -4.86 -2.40 -3.62
N TYR A 66 -5.50 -2.44 -4.79
CA TYR A 66 -5.65 -3.67 -5.56
C TYR A 66 -5.74 -3.40 -7.06
N ALA A 67 -5.46 -4.43 -7.85
CA ALA A 67 -5.75 -4.44 -9.28
C ALA A 67 -6.67 -5.63 -9.59
N ASN A 68 -7.86 -5.36 -10.08
CA ASN A 68 -8.75 -6.41 -10.56
C ASN A 68 -8.30 -6.86 -11.95
N THR A 69 -8.09 -8.15 -12.14
CA THR A 69 -7.93 -8.76 -13.46
C THR A 69 -9.27 -9.34 -13.90
N PRO A 70 -9.52 -9.49 -15.22
CA PRO A 70 -10.50 -10.46 -15.67
C PRO A 70 -10.10 -11.87 -15.22
N ASN A 71 -10.95 -12.87 -15.48
CA ASN A 71 -10.68 -14.28 -15.15
C ASN A 71 -9.60 -14.91 -16.07
N VAL A 72 -8.44 -14.26 -16.16
CA VAL A 72 -7.23 -14.65 -16.88
C VAL A 72 -6.06 -14.52 -15.92
N CYS A 73 -5.06 -15.39 -16.04
CA CYS A 73 -3.90 -15.41 -15.14
C CYS A 73 -2.78 -14.47 -15.63
N ASN A 74 -3.12 -13.23 -15.99
CA ASN A 74 -2.14 -12.22 -16.41
C ASN A 74 -2.54 -10.81 -15.94
N PHE A 75 -1.56 -9.91 -15.95
CA PHE A 75 -1.71 -8.50 -15.61
C PHE A 75 -1.36 -7.63 -16.83
N ASN A 76 -2.21 -6.66 -17.15
CA ASN A 76 -1.99 -5.65 -18.19
C ASN A 76 -2.34 -4.27 -17.63
N PHE A 77 -1.32 -3.44 -17.42
CA PHE A 77 -1.43 -2.13 -16.80
C PHE A 77 -2.46 -1.22 -17.49
N SER A 78 -2.34 -1.03 -18.81
CA SER A 78 -3.22 -0.13 -19.57
C SER A 78 -4.69 -0.54 -19.43
N ARG A 79 -4.99 -1.84 -19.48
CA ARG A 79 -6.37 -2.31 -19.38
C ARG A 79 -6.94 -2.24 -17.97
N GLN A 80 -6.10 -2.36 -16.94
CA GLN A 80 -6.56 -2.43 -15.54
C GLN A 80 -6.66 -1.07 -14.88
N PHE A 81 -5.79 -0.12 -15.23
CA PHE A 81 -5.82 1.23 -14.67
C PHE A 81 -6.78 2.18 -15.40
N ILE A 82 -7.16 1.89 -16.65
CA ILE A 82 -8.26 2.61 -17.36
C ILE A 82 -9.64 2.30 -16.74
N LEU A 83 -9.77 1.16 -16.04
CA LEU A 83 -11.01 0.74 -15.37
C LEU A 83 -11.14 1.23 -13.93
N LEU A 84 -10.15 1.96 -13.39
CA LEU A 84 -10.44 2.85 -12.27
C LEU A 84 -11.42 3.87 -12.82
N PRO A 85 -12.66 4.00 -12.31
CA PRO A 85 -13.52 5.08 -12.73
C PRO A 85 -12.74 6.35 -12.44
N LEU A 86 -12.26 6.97 -13.51
CA LEU A 86 -11.79 8.33 -13.49
C LEU A 86 -12.87 9.09 -12.74
N LEU A 87 -12.46 9.65 -11.60
CA LEU A 87 -13.14 10.66 -10.81
C LEU A 87 -14.29 11.28 -11.61
N SER A 88 -15.47 10.67 -11.54
CA SER A 88 -16.68 11.26 -12.09
C SER A 88 -17.17 12.21 -11.03
N TYR A 89 -16.59 13.42 -11.05
CA TYR A 89 -17.24 14.62 -10.56
C TYR A 89 -18.20 15.12 -11.65
#